data_AF-A0A0C9YSI0-F1
#
_entry.id   AF-A0A0C9YSI0-F1
#
_cell.length_a   1.000
_cell.length_b   1.000
_cell.length_c   1.000
_cell.angle_alpha   90.00
_cell.angle_beta   90.00
_cell.angle_gamma   90.00
#
_symmetry.space_group_name_H-M   'P 1'
#
loop_
_entity.id
_entity.type
_entity.pdbx_description
1 polymer ?
#
loop_
_entity_poly.entity_id
_entity_poly.type
_entity_poly.pdbx_seq_one_letter_code
_entity_poly.pdbx_strand_id
1 'polypeptide(L)'
;LRFTIAEVLTAYVSLVFAREEDPLVIEKVTAFGPRERKFPHEQSDYQVYQVLSQHLAKMLQSHPHVPLQTLMQALVSYRTLFVDRCTSCQRVLSVEGHIPPVGRI
;
A
#
# COMPACT_ATOMS: atom_id res chain seq x y z
N LEU A 1 5.57 9.75 9.55
CA LEU A 1 4.13 9.36 9.58
C LEU A 1 4.02 7.84 9.52
N ARG A 2 3.12 7.23 10.31
CA ARG A 2 2.88 5.77 10.30
C ARG A 2 1.50 5.47 9.71
N PHE A 3 1.43 4.57 8.73
CA PHE A 3 0.19 4.06 8.15
C PHE A 3 0.13 2.53 8.29
N THR A 4 -1.05 1.98 8.55
CA THR A 4 -1.21 0.55 8.79
C THR A 4 -2.48 0.03 8.10
N ILE A 5 -2.34 -1.08 7.39
CA ILE A 5 -3.43 -1.96 6.95
C ILE A 5 -3.33 -3.21 7.84
N ALA A 6 -4.34 -3.43 8.66
CA ALA A 6 -4.36 -4.54 9.63
C ALA A 6 -4.06 -5.87 8.93
N GLU A 7 -3.18 -6.68 9.53
CA GLU A 7 -2.72 -7.98 9.01
C GLU A 7 -2.09 -7.97 7.60
N VAL A 8 -1.80 -6.80 7.00
CA VAL A 8 -1.30 -6.71 5.60
C VAL A 8 -0.06 -5.84 5.45
N LEU A 9 0.00 -4.68 6.09
CA LEU A 9 1.08 -3.72 5.85
C LEU A 9 1.23 -2.74 7.01
N THR A 10 2.46 -2.50 7.44
CA THR A 10 2.81 -1.26 8.15
C THR A 10 3.80 -0.45 7.31
N ALA A 11 3.45 0.78 6.99
CA ALA A 11 4.30 1.71 6.25
C ALA A 11 4.73 2.89 7.12
N TYR A 12 6.04 3.17 7.14
CA TYR A 12 6.62 4.36 7.73
C TYR A 12 7.04 5.32 6.61
N VAL A 13 6.42 6.49 6.59
CA VAL A 13 6.66 7.55 5.61
C VAL A 13 7.47 8.65 6.27
N SER A 14 8.70 8.86 5.79
CA SER A 14 9.55 10.01 6.10
C SER A 14 9.20 11.16 5.16
N LEU A 15 9.08 12.35 5.75
CA LEU A 15 8.69 13.56 5.05
C LEU A 15 9.80 14.59 5.17
N VAL A 16 10.01 15.36 4.12
CA VAL A 16 10.95 16.49 4.10
C VAL A 16 10.22 17.73 3.57
N PHE A 17 10.56 18.88 4.12
CA PHE A 17 10.16 20.20 3.65
C PHE A 17 11.35 21.14 3.84
N ALA A 18 11.61 22.02 2.89
CA ALA A 18 12.76 22.93 2.95
C ALA A 18 12.44 24.21 3.73
N ARG A 19 11.19 24.68 3.67
CA ARG A 19 10.65 25.82 4.40
C ARG A 19 9.27 25.48 4.95
N GLU A 20 8.86 26.17 6.01
CA GLU A 20 7.58 25.91 6.70
C GLU A 20 6.35 26.09 5.78
N GLU A 21 6.50 26.90 4.73
CA GLU A 21 5.48 27.18 3.70
C GLU A 21 5.50 26.16 2.54
N ASP A 22 6.55 25.34 2.44
CA ASP A 22 6.70 24.39 1.34
C ASP A 22 5.80 23.16 1.55
N PRO A 23 5.26 22.57 0.47
CA PRO A 23 4.50 21.34 0.57
C PRO A 23 5.38 20.20 1.10
N LEU A 24 4.81 19.36 1.98
CA LEU A 24 5.47 18.16 2.47
C LEU A 24 5.73 17.19 1.32
N VAL A 25 7.01 16.90 1.07
CA VAL A 25 7.46 15.93 0.07
C VAL A 25 7.84 14.63 0.76
N ILE A 26 7.61 13.51 0.08
CA ILE A 26 8.02 12.19 0.57
C ILE A 26 9.51 12.01 0.32
N GLU A 27 10.26 11.77 1.39
CA GLU A 27 11.68 11.42 1.29
C GLU A 27 11.84 9.91 1.13
N LYS A 28 11.14 9.14 1.96
CA LYS A 28 11.29 7.68 2.02
C LYS A 28 10.01 7.02 2.50
N VAL A 29 9.70 5.86 1.94
CA VAL A 29 8.69 4.96 2.49
C VAL A 29 9.32 3.61 2.80
N THR A 30 9.16 3.16 4.05
CA THR A 30 9.58 1.82 4.49
C THR A 30 8.35 1.00 4.81
N ALA A 31 8.13 -0.07 4.06
CA ALA A 31 7.01 -0.98 4.22
C ALA A 31 7.45 -2.26 4.95
N PHE A 32 6.59 -2.78 5.82
CA PHE A 32 6.76 -4.02 6.57
C PHE A 32 5.52 -4.89 6.40
N GLY A 33 5.72 -6.17 6.14
CA GLY A 33 4.64 -7.16 6.05
C GLY A 33 4.20 -7.67 7.42
N PRO A 34 3.06 -8.37 7.49
CA PRO A 34 2.64 -9.05 8.70
C PRO A 34 3.66 -10.12 9.10
N ARG A 35 3.83 -10.33 10.42
CA ARG A 35 4.54 -11.51 10.92
C ARG A 35 3.56 -12.69 10.83
N GLU A 36 3.64 -13.45 9.74
CA GLU A 36 2.75 -14.59 9.55
C GLU A 36 2.95 -15.63 10.66
N ARG A 37 1.85 -15.94 11.36
CA ARG A 37 1.72 -17.12 12.22
C ARG A 37 0.67 -18.05 11.62
N LYS A 38 0.84 -18.39 10.35
CA LYS A 38 -0.10 -19.21 9.58
C LYS A 38 0.45 -20.62 9.37
N PHE A 39 -0.43 -21.61 9.30
CA PHE A 39 -0.07 -22.99 9.00
C PHE A 39 0.33 -23.14 7.51
N PRO A 40 1.14 -24.15 7.13
CA PRO A 40 1.67 -24.28 5.76
C PRO A 40 0.63 -24.37 4.63
N HIS A 41 -0.62 -24.66 4.97
CA HIS A 41 -1.75 -24.81 4.05
C HIS A 41 -2.69 -23.59 4.03
N GLU A 42 -2.45 -22.61 4.88
CA GLU A 42 -3.18 -21.34 4.85
C GLU A 42 -2.55 -20.41 3.82
N GLN A 43 -3.38 -19.70 3.05
CA GLN A 43 -2.88 -18.71 2.09
C GLN A 43 -2.12 -17.58 2.81
N SER A 44 -0.96 -17.25 2.25
CA SER A 44 -0.01 -16.30 2.81
C SER A 44 -0.41 -14.85 2.48
N ASP A 45 -0.66 -14.05 3.51
CA ASP A 45 -0.87 -12.59 3.42
C ASP A 45 0.41 -11.87 2.96
N TYR A 46 1.57 -12.54 3.03
CA TYR A 46 2.83 -12.05 2.49
C TYR A 46 2.75 -11.75 1.00
N GLN A 47 1.97 -12.52 0.22
CA GLN A 47 1.82 -12.26 -1.21
C GLN A 47 1.09 -10.93 -1.45
N VAL A 48 0.08 -10.63 -0.64
CA VAL A 48 -0.64 -9.33 -0.67
C VAL A 48 0.32 -8.19 -0.30
N TYR A 49 1.10 -8.36 0.77
CA TYR A 49 2.15 -7.42 1.16
C TYR A 49 3.17 -7.18 0.04
N GLN A 50 3.67 -8.24 -0.59
CA GLN A 50 4.69 -8.16 -1.64
C GLN A 50 4.18 -7.35 -2.83
N VAL A 51 2.94 -7.57 -3.23
CA VAL A 51 2.31 -6.88 -4.36
C VAL A 51 2.11 -5.40 -4.07
N LEU A 52 1.58 -5.09 -2.89
CA LEU A 52 1.31 -3.72 -2.47
C LEU A 52 2.62 -2.92 -2.33
N SER A 53 3.62 -3.51 -1.68
CA SER A 53 4.95 -2.88 -1.52
C SER A 53 5.65 -2.66 -2.86
N GLN A 54 5.58 -3.61 -3.79
CA GLN A 54 6.13 -3.45 -5.14
C GLN A 54 5.42 -2.36 -5.94
N HIS A 55 4.09 -2.30 -5.87
CA HIS A 55 3.37 -1.25 -6.56
C HIS A 55 3.70 0.14 -5.99
N LEU A 56 3.72 0.26 -4.67
CA LEU A 56 4.07 1.51 -3.99
C LEU A 56 5.49 1.97 -4.37
N ALA A 57 6.43 1.04 -4.46
CA ALA A 57 7.79 1.32 -4.92
C ALA A 57 7.80 1.85 -6.38
N LYS A 58 7.06 1.22 -7.30
CA LYS A 58 6.96 1.68 -8.70
C LYS A 58 6.34 3.07 -8.82
N MET A 59 5.30 3.36 -8.05
CA MET A 59 4.65 4.67 -8.04
C MET A 59 5.62 5.76 -7.54
N LEU A 60 6.34 5.52 -6.44
CA LEU A 60 7.31 6.48 -5.91
C LEU A 60 8.52 6.67 -6.83
N GLN A 61 8.97 5.62 -7.53
CA GLN A 61 10.05 5.72 -8.51
C GLN A 61 9.65 6.50 -9.76
N SER A 62 8.42 6.29 -10.25
CA SER A 62 7.91 7.01 -11.43
C SER A 62 7.59 8.48 -11.13
N HIS A 63 7.21 8.79 -9.89
CA HIS A 63 6.83 10.13 -9.47
C HIS A 63 7.50 10.48 -8.12
N PRO A 64 8.79 10.86 -8.13
CA PRO A 64 9.58 11.09 -6.92
C PRO A 64 9.09 12.28 -6.09
N HIS A 65 8.32 13.20 -6.68
CA HIS A 65 7.73 14.35 -6.01
C HIS A 65 6.21 14.20 -5.79
N VAL A 66 5.72 12.97 -5.59
CA VAL A 66 4.32 12.74 -5.25
C VAL A 66 3.94 13.56 -4.01
N PRO A 67 2.86 14.35 -4.06
CA PRO A 67 2.33 15.02 -2.88
C PRO A 67 1.93 14.00 -1.83
N LEU A 68 2.19 14.30 -0.55
CA LEU A 68 1.80 13.43 0.56
C LEU A 68 0.32 13.04 0.52
N GLN A 69 -0.56 13.99 0.18
CA GLN A 69 -2.00 13.75 0.10
C GLN A 69 -2.34 12.65 -0.92
N THR A 70 -1.71 12.66 -2.08
CA THR A 70 -1.91 11.65 -3.14
C THR A 70 -1.45 10.26 -2.67
N LEU A 71 -0.27 10.17 -2.04
CA LEU A 71 0.20 8.91 -1.45
C LEU A 71 -0.77 8.39 -0.39
N MET A 72 -1.27 9.28 0.48
CA MET A 72 -2.20 8.91 1.54
C MET A 72 -3.54 8.43 0.98
N GLN A 73 -4.06 9.06 -0.07
CA GLN A 73 -5.26 8.60 -0.76
C GLN A 73 -5.09 7.21 -1.37
N ALA A 74 -3.95 6.95 -2.01
CA ALA A 74 -3.63 5.62 -2.54
C ALA A 74 -3.51 4.57 -1.41
N LEU A 75 -2.83 4.90 -0.31
CA LEU A 75 -2.72 4.02 0.84
C LEU A 75 -4.10 3.71 1.47
N VAL A 76 -4.97 4.70 1.57
CA VAL A 76 -6.34 4.53 2.07
C VAL A 76 -7.19 3.68 1.13
N SER A 77 -7.05 3.83 -0.19
CA SER A 77 -7.81 3.00 -1.15
C SER A 77 -7.40 1.53 -1.10
N TYR A 78 -6.15 1.20 -0.73
CA TYR A 78 -5.73 -0.19 -0.51
C TYR A 78 -6.34 -0.84 0.75
N ARG A 79 -6.86 -0.06 1.69
CA ARG A 79 -7.41 -0.58 2.96
C ARG A 79 -8.56 -1.57 2.73
N THR A 80 -9.40 -1.29 1.74
CA THR A 80 -10.58 -2.10 1.42
C THR A 80 -10.34 -3.05 0.25
N LEU A 81 -9.33 -2.79 -0.58
CA LEU A 81 -9.11 -3.50 -1.85
C LEU A 81 -8.81 -5.00 -1.68
N PHE A 82 -8.32 -5.41 -0.51
CA PHE A 82 -7.97 -6.79 -0.17
C PHE A 82 -8.90 -7.42 0.88
N VAL A 83 -9.91 -6.68 1.36
CA VAL A 83 -10.85 -7.15 2.39
C VAL A 83 -12.28 -7.14 1.85
N ASP A 84 -12.64 -6.07 1.14
CA ASP A 84 -13.97 -5.86 0.61
C ASP A 84 -14.09 -6.40 -0.83
N ARG A 85 -15.32 -6.77 -1.19
CA ARG A 85 -15.67 -7.12 -2.56
C ARG A 85 -15.56 -5.88 -3.43
N CYS A 86 -14.82 -5.96 -4.53
CA CYS A 86 -14.80 -4.90 -5.53
C CYS A 86 -16.24 -4.56 -5.95
N THR A 87 -16.64 -3.30 -5.89
CA THR A 87 -18.02 -2.92 -6.25
C THR A 87 -18.35 -3.19 -7.72
N SER A 88 -17.33 -3.23 -8.58
CA SER A 88 -17.46 -3.50 -10.02
C SER A 88 -17.50 -4.99 -10.36
N CYS A 89 -16.54 -5.80 -9.86
CA CYS A 89 -16.47 -7.23 -10.21
C CYS A 89 -16.89 -8.19 -9.08
N GLN A 90 -17.27 -7.68 -7.92
CA GLN A 90 -17.73 -8.41 -6.71
C GLN A 90 -16.74 -9.42 -6.12
N ARG A 91 -15.49 -9.42 -6.59
CA ARG A 91 -14.42 -10.31 -6.11
C ARG A 91 -13.62 -9.68 -4.97
N VAL A 92 -13.22 -10.51 -4.01
CA VAL A 92 -12.25 -10.14 -2.97
C VAL A 92 -10.88 -10.57 -3.45
N LEU A 93 -9.99 -9.62 -3.70
CA LEU A 93 -8.71 -9.89 -4.39
C LEU A 93 -7.73 -10.72 -3.56
N SER A 94 -7.84 -10.69 -2.22
CA SER A 94 -7.01 -11.52 -1.33
C SER A 94 -7.33 -13.01 -1.43
N VAL A 95 -8.58 -13.39 -1.75
CA VAL A 95 -9.04 -14.80 -1.75
C VAL A 95 -8.63 -15.53 -3.03
N GLU A 96 -8.49 -14.81 -4.14
CA GLU A 96 -8.20 -15.39 -5.46
C GLU A 96 -6.70 -15.36 -5.82
N GLY A 97 -5.83 -14.79 -4.98
CA GLY A 97 -4.42 -14.56 -5.30
C GLY A 97 -4.22 -13.62 -6.51
N HIS A 98 -5.27 -12.89 -6.89
CA HIS A 98 -5.26 -12.00 -8.03
C HIS A 98 -4.75 -10.61 -7.65
N ILE A 99 -3.63 -10.26 -8.27
CA ILE A 99 -3.01 -8.94 -8.14
C ILE A 99 -3.87 -7.94 -8.90
N PRO A 100 -4.44 -6.91 -8.26
CA PRO A 100 -5.11 -5.84 -8.99
C PRO A 100 -4.13 -5.23 -10.01
N PRO A 101 -4.56 -4.93 -11.25
CA PRO A 101 -3.79 -4.06 -12.12
C PRO A 101 -3.80 -2.68 -11.47
N VAL A 102 -2.76 -2.41 -10.68
CA VAL A 102 -2.66 -1.14 -9.98
C VAL A 102 -2.23 -0.09 -11.01
N GLY A 103 -3.23 0.41 -11.72
CA GLY A 103 -3.09 1.21 -12.92
C GLY A 103 -4.43 1.65 -13.48
N ARG A 104 -5.42 1.92 -12.61
CA ARG A 104 -6.63 2.70 -12.90
C ARG A 104 -7.10 3.42 -11.63
N ILE A 105 -6.36 4.46 -11.25
CA ILE A 105 -6.93 5.66 -10.62
C ILE A 105 -6.54 6.80 -11.55
#